data_AF-A0A914D8C5-F1
#
_entry.id   AF-A0A914D8C5-F1
#
_cell.length_a   1.000
_cell.length_b   1.000
_cell.length_c   1.000
_cell.angle_alpha   90.00
_cell.angle_beta   90.00
_cell.angle_gamma   90.00
#
_symmetry.space_group_name_H-M   'P 1'
#
loop_
_entity.id
_entity.type
_entity.pdbx_description
1 polymer ?
#
loop_
_entity_poly.entity_id
_entity_poly.type
_entity_poly.pdbx_seq_one_letter_code
_entity_poly.pdbx_strand_id
1 'polypeptide(L)'
;MNTESFLQYKRSPVFVWTDALPNDDDSILYNLYGQIAYFRGQIFSMIPIGGNDTCVIDTNDDAYRGFRRMAAYSQGLVSRASGSDLTEMHPGIAMAIRNAVHLATNDLIDQCGYAPTYQTFFVDETLAIFHVYATGTNLTVVVNGPSRRPIQPSGSWNFGNTYIQRYDNADKGNYLVTVQSVANPPGPCAYRVIGNANTNAFIATANSLNTDMNTPYGFNPIYKVDNYMVAHINNFPVSYDQMSGLMAEMTVWTNESPNRTRTMVYASNGRYRDSCDYHFQFGSWKCPIPNMMFYAQIYVEDGTGYIMSRVVTGFCVTAQHCFGDNCAGCQNGGVTNPADNTTCLCPPGYTGTNCGNIICQNGGTPNVYDCLCTDSWTGLFCEISKCITRDYDTPFTPNGKSLAVLVHNSLSTRGMIAKMSSNIAQTLQVKVVQN
;
A
#
# COMPACT_ATOMS: atom_id res chain seq x y z
N MET A 1 31.04 7.83 -15.34
CA MET A 1 30.40 7.26 -14.14
C MET A 1 29.31 6.35 -14.64
N ASN A 2 29.44 5.03 -14.41
CA ASN A 2 28.39 4.07 -14.73
C ASN A 2 27.14 4.48 -13.94
N THR A 3 26.04 4.74 -14.65
CA THR A 3 24.72 4.84 -14.06
C THR A 3 24.33 3.45 -13.58
N GLU A 4 24.73 3.09 -12.36
CA GLU A 4 24.11 1.97 -11.68
C GLU A 4 22.62 2.29 -11.60
N SER A 5 21.83 1.51 -12.32
CA SER A 5 20.37 1.53 -12.22
C SER A 5 20.01 1.40 -10.75
N PHE A 6 19.36 2.40 -10.18
CA PHE A 6 18.90 2.37 -8.80
C PHE A 6 18.05 1.11 -8.60
N LEU A 7 18.54 0.14 -7.82
CA LEU A 7 17.82 -1.08 -7.49
C LEU A 7 16.58 -0.71 -6.66
N GLN A 8 15.44 -0.58 -7.32
CA GLN A 8 14.14 -0.40 -6.68
C GLN A 8 13.61 -1.76 -6.20
N TYR A 9 13.81 -2.07 -4.93
CA TYR A 9 13.19 -3.26 -4.35
C TYR A 9 11.71 -3.01 -4.07
N LYS A 10 10.87 -4.02 -4.35
CA LYS A 10 9.45 -3.99 -3.98
C LYS A 10 9.28 -3.70 -2.48
N ARG A 11 8.24 -2.95 -2.14
CA ARG A 11 7.86 -2.57 -0.76
C ARG A 11 8.87 -1.67 -0.04
N SER A 12 9.81 -1.08 -0.77
CA SER A 12 10.69 -0.03 -0.24
C SER A 12 9.86 1.20 0.14
N PRO A 13 10.00 1.77 1.33
CA PRO A 13 9.33 3.02 1.66
C PRO A 13 9.93 4.19 0.88
N VAL A 14 9.07 5.13 0.52
CA VAL A 14 9.39 6.35 -0.22
C VAL A 14 8.98 7.55 0.61
N PHE A 15 9.91 8.45 0.88
CA PHE A 15 9.65 9.73 1.53
C PHE A 15 9.77 10.86 0.50
N VAL A 16 8.68 11.59 0.30
CA VAL A 16 8.58 12.70 -0.65
C VAL A 16 8.55 14.00 0.14
N TRP A 17 9.62 14.78 0.04
CA TRP A 17 9.74 16.09 0.68
C TRP A 17 9.47 17.17 -0.36
N THR A 18 8.33 17.85 -0.22
CA THR A 18 7.88 18.84 -1.21
C THR A 18 7.08 19.96 -0.55
N ASP A 19 7.24 21.15 -1.08
CA ASP A 19 6.45 22.35 -0.77
C ASP A 19 5.58 22.78 -1.98
N ALA A 20 5.50 21.94 -3.00
CA ALA A 20 4.71 22.14 -4.20
C ALA A 20 3.59 21.10 -4.30
N LEU A 21 2.50 21.50 -4.96
CA LEU A 21 1.44 20.59 -5.39
C LEU A 21 1.74 20.04 -6.78
N PRO A 22 1.35 18.79 -7.09
CA PRO A 22 1.49 18.25 -8.43
C PRO A 22 0.64 19.07 -9.41
N ASN A 23 1.18 19.34 -10.59
CA ASN A 23 0.51 20.01 -11.70
C ASN A 23 0.46 19.15 -12.97
N ASP A 24 0.85 17.88 -12.84
CA ASP A 24 0.79 16.88 -13.89
C ASP A 24 -0.65 16.51 -14.24
N ASP A 25 -0.88 16.03 -15.46
CA ASP A 25 -2.18 15.55 -15.91
C ASP A 25 -2.60 14.26 -15.16
N ASP A 26 -3.92 14.05 -15.01
CA ASP A 26 -4.49 12.89 -14.33
C ASP A 26 -3.98 11.55 -14.90
N SER A 27 -3.63 11.50 -16.19
CA SER A 27 -3.02 10.30 -16.81
C SER A 27 -1.73 9.85 -16.13
N ILE A 28 -0.90 10.79 -15.67
CA ILE A 28 0.35 10.50 -14.94
C ILE A 28 0.02 9.89 -13.57
N LEU A 29 -1.01 10.43 -12.90
CA LEU A 29 -1.48 9.91 -11.62
C LEU A 29 -1.97 8.45 -11.73
N TYR A 30 -2.75 8.14 -12.77
CA TYR A 30 -3.21 6.77 -13.02
C TYR A 30 -2.06 5.81 -13.38
N ASN A 31 -1.08 6.27 -14.17
CA ASN A 31 0.12 5.47 -14.45
C ASN A 31 0.88 5.15 -13.16
N LEU A 32 1.04 6.15 -12.29
CA LEU A 32 1.67 5.98 -10.99
C LEU A 32 0.89 5.01 -10.08
N TYR A 33 -0.46 5.03 -10.11
CA TYR A 33 -1.25 4.01 -9.40
C TYR A 33 -0.97 2.58 -9.92
N GLY A 34 -0.81 2.42 -11.24
CA GLY A 34 -0.38 1.16 -11.85
C GLY A 34 1.02 0.72 -11.41
N GLN A 35 1.96 1.66 -11.27
CA GLN A 35 3.30 1.35 -10.77
C GLN A 35 3.28 1.00 -9.27
N ILE A 36 2.51 1.73 -8.46
CA ILE A 36 2.34 1.46 -7.01
C ILE A 36 1.68 0.10 -6.79
N ALA A 37 0.74 -0.29 -7.64
CA ALA A 37 0.11 -1.61 -7.60
C ALA A 37 1.13 -2.75 -7.62
N TYR A 38 2.21 -2.58 -8.39
CA TYR A 38 3.31 -3.53 -8.51
C TYR A 38 4.39 -3.33 -7.43
N PHE A 39 4.79 -2.08 -7.19
CA PHE A 39 5.84 -1.70 -6.26
C PHE A 39 5.48 -1.95 -4.80
N ARG A 40 4.23 -1.67 -4.38
CA ARG A 40 3.67 -1.92 -3.04
C ARG A 40 4.40 -1.24 -1.87
N GLY A 41 5.30 -0.30 -2.14
CA GLY A 41 5.96 0.50 -1.11
C GLY A 41 5.07 1.61 -0.58
N GLN A 42 5.27 1.96 0.68
CA GLN A 42 4.56 3.07 1.33
C GLN A 42 5.13 4.41 0.88
N ILE A 43 4.25 5.35 0.54
CA ILE A 43 4.65 6.70 0.12
C ILE A 43 4.21 7.70 1.19
N PHE A 44 5.18 8.28 1.87
CA PHE A 44 4.98 9.32 2.88
C PHE A 44 5.30 10.68 2.28
N SER A 45 4.31 11.58 2.23
CA SER A 45 4.51 12.96 1.80
C SER A 45 4.75 13.85 3.00
N MET A 46 5.86 14.60 2.99
CA MET A 46 6.29 15.51 4.05
C MET A 46 6.29 16.92 3.49
N ILE A 47 5.29 17.71 3.91
CA ILE A 47 5.00 19.01 3.32
C ILE A 47 5.12 20.09 4.40
N PRO A 48 6.11 20.99 4.34
CA PRO A 48 6.28 22.01 5.37
C PRO A 48 5.09 22.97 5.43
N ILE A 49 4.77 23.40 6.65
CA ILE A 49 3.92 24.57 6.87
C ILE A 49 4.88 25.77 6.89
N GLY A 50 4.78 26.63 5.88
CA GLY A 50 5.64 27.80 5.75
C GLY A 50 5.54 28.71 6.97
N GLY A 51 6.69 29.07 7.53
CA GLY A 51 6.82 30.24 8.40
C GLY A 51 7.25 31.41 7.53
N ASN A 52 6.31 32.29 7.18
CA ASN A 52 6.51 33.56 6.47
C ASN A 52 6.82 33.56 4.96
N ASP A 53 6.85 32.42 4.26
CA ASP A 53 7.02 32.39 2.79
C ASP A 53 5.70 32.14 2.03
N THR A 54 5.55 32.88 0.93
CA THR A 54 4.38 33.10 0.06
C THR A 54 3.70 31.89 -0.60
N CYS A 55 4.15 30.65 -0.35
CA CYS A 55 3.55 29.44 -0.91
C CYS A 55 2.61 28.77 0.09
N VAL A 56 1.40 29.32 0.21
CA VAL A 56 0.33 28.70 1.01
C VAL A 56 -0.28 27.55 0.21
N ILE A 57 -0.04 26.32 0.65
CA ILE A 57 -0.71 25.14 0.08
C ILE A 57 -2.15 25.10 0.59
N ASP A 58 -3.10 25.26 -0.33
CA ASP A 58 -4.52 24.98 -0.07
C ASP A 58 -4.73 23.47 0.07
N THR A 59 -5.17 23.03 1.24
CA THR A 59 -5.44 21.61 1.52
C THR A 59 -6.77 21.12 0.99
N ASN A 60 -7.59 22.02 0.43
CA ASN A 60 -8.82 21.69 -0.26
C ASN A 60 -8.62 21.51 -1.77
N ASP A 61 -7.46 21.91 -2.30
CA ASP A 61 -7.11 21.75 -3.71
C ASP A 61 -7.09 20.27 -4.10
N ASP A 62 -7.58 19.96 -5.31
CA ASP A 62 -7.65 18.59 -5.82
C ASP A 62 -6.26 17.95 -5.99
N ALA A 63 -5.22 18.74 -6.29
CA ALA A 63 -3.84 18.26 -6.33
C ALA A 63 -3.36 17.82 -4.93
N TYR A 64 -3.76 18.54 -3.87
CA TYR A 64 -3.48 18.12 -2.50
C TYR A 64 -4.26 16.85 -2.12
N ARG A 65 -5.51 16.72 -2.58
CA ARG A 65 -6.28 15.47 -2.43
C ARG A 65 -5.62 14.31 -3.18
N GLY A 66 -4.93 14.58 -4.29
CA GLY A 66 -4.08 13.63 -5.02
C GLY A 66 -3.01 12.99 -4.13
N PHE A 67 -2.29 13.78 -3.32
CA PHE A 67 -1.34 13.23 -2.33
C PHE A 67 -2.02 12.32 -1.32
N ARG A 68 -3.19 12.70 -0.80
CA ARG A 68 -3.94 11.85 0.15
C ARG A 68 -4.38 10.54 -0.47
N ARG A 69 -4.87 10.56 -1.71
CA ARG A 69 -5.21 9.34 -2.46
C ARG A 69 -3.98 8.45 -2.62
N MET A 70 -2.86 9.00 -3.09
CA MET A 70 -1.60 8.24 -3.25
C MET A 70 -1.10 7.63 -1.93
N ALA A 71 -1.18 8.38 -0.84
CA ALA A 71 -0.87 7.89 0.50
C ALA A 71 -1.83 6.76 0.95
N ALA A 72 -3.13 6.86 0.63
CA ALA A 72 -4.09 5.79 0.87
C ALA A 72 -3.73 4.52 0.08
N TYR A 73 -3.52 4.63 -1.23
CA TYR A 73 -3.14 3.50 -2.11
C TYR A 73 -1.87 2.77 -1.63
N SER A 74 -0.89 3.52 -1.13
CA SER A 74 0.40 2.99 -0.69
C SER A 74 0.45 2.63 0.79
N GLN A 75 -0.63 2.84 1.55
CA GLN A 75 -0.62 2.76 3.03
C GLN A 75 0.38 3.72 3.72
N GLY A 76 0.85 4.75 3.02
CA GLY A 76 1.60 5.86 3.59
C GLY A 76 0.69 6.93 4.20
N LEU A 77 1.22 8.13 4.44
CA LEU A 77 0.50 9.27 5.03
C LEU A 77 1.00 10.61 4.47
N VAL A 78 0.14 11.63 4.48
CA VAL A 78 0.51 13.01 4.17
C VAL A 78 0.63 13.81 5.46
N SER A 79 1.85 14.24 5.79
CA SER A 79 2.18 14.99 7.00
C SER A 79 2.51 16.44 6.67
N ARG A 80 1.98 17.36 7.48
CA ARG A 80 2.24 18.79 7.44
C ARG A 80 2.65 19.30 8.82
N ALA A 81 3.86 19.81 8.93
CA ALA A 81 4.38 20.41 10.16
C ALA A 81 5.45 21.45 9.81
N SER A 82 6.05 22.10 10.82
CA SER A 82 7.21 22.96 10.55
C SER A 82 8.36 22.14 9.94
N GLY A 83 9.28 22.81 9.23
CA GLY A 83 10.42 22.12 8.64
C GLY A 83 11.27 21.35 9.66
N SER A 84 11.42 21.89 10.88
CA SER A 84 12.08 21.18 12.00
C SER A 84 11.34 19.92 12.42
N ASP A 85 10.03 20.02 12.61
CA ASP A 85 9.20 18.92 13.11
C ASP A 85 9.19 17.76 12.13
N LEU A 86 9.08 18.05 10.83
CA LEU A 86 9.13 17.02 9.80
C LEU A 86 10.49 16.29 9.80
N THR A 87 11.60 17.02 9.99
CA THR A 87 12.93 16.42 10.09
C THR A 87 13.12 15.59 11.37
N GLU A 88 12.51 15.98 12.48
CA GLU A 88 12.52 15.21 13.73
C GLU A 88 11.66 13.94 13.63
N MET A 89 10.50 14.04 12.99
CA MET A 89 9.55 12.94 12.84
C MET A 89 10.02 11.84 11.87
N HIS A 90 10.71 12.21 10.78
CA HIS A 90 11.08 11.29 9.70
C HIS A 90 11.85 10.04 10.16
N PRO A 91 12.95 10.13 10.93
CA PRO A 91 13.70 8.94 11.35
C PRO A 91 12.84 7.95 12.15
N GLY A 92 11.95 8.45 13.02
CA GLY A 92 11.04 7.63 13.80
C GLY A 92 10.07 6.84 12.92
N ILE A 93 9.48 7.48 11.91
CA ILE A 93 8.62 6.81 10.92
C ILE A 93 9.43 5.77 10.14
N ALA A 94 10.57 6.17 9.58
CA ALA A 94 11.42 5.30 8.75
C ALA A 94 11.87 4.03 9.49
N MET A 95 12.25 4.15 10.76
CA MET A 95 12.60 3.01 11.61
C MET A 95 11.40 2.11 11.90
N ALA A 96 10.24 2.68 12.20
CA ALA A 96 9.03 1.91 12.52
C ALA A 96 8.50 1.12 11.33
N ILE A 97 8.59 1.67 10.11
CA ILE A 97 8.00 1.06 8.91
C ILE A 97 8.87 0.00 8.24
N ARG A 98 10.16 -0.11 8.58
CA ARG A 98 11.12 -1.02 7.92
C ARG A 98 10.57 -2.44 7.77
N ASN A 99 10.05 -3.00 8.86
CA ASN A 99 9.44 -4.34 8.93
C ASN A 99 7.99 -4.27 9.42
N ALA A 100 7.31 -3.15 9.16
CA ALA A 100 5.97 -2.96 9.69
C ALA A 100 4.97 -3.92 9.05
N VAL A 101 4.09 -4.42 9.90
CA VAL A 101 2.82 -5.01 9.54
C VAL A 101 1.69 -4.03 9.85
N HIS A 102 0.68 -3.97 8.98
CA HIS A 102 -0.49 -3.12 9.18
C HIS A 102 -1.58 -3.90 9.91
N LEU A 103 -1.99 -3.40 11.08
CA LEU A 103 -3.04 -4.00 11.92
C LEU A 103 -4.40 -3.36 11.64
N ALA A 104 -4.42 -2.04 11.45
CA ALA A 104 -5.57 -1.26 11.01
C ALA A 104 -5.12 -0.10 10.13
N THR A 105 -5.98 0.28 9.19
CA THR A 105 -5.77 1.43 8.31
C THR A 105 -7.12 2.02 7.92
N ASN A 106 -7.17 3.33 7.75
CA ASN A 106 -8.35 4.01 7.24
C ASN A 106 -7.99 5.38 6.66
N ASP A 107 -8.68 5.80 5.61
CA ASP A 107 -8.52 7.09 4.94
C ASP A 107 -9.88 7.70 4.68
N LEU A 108 -10.14 8.84 5.32
CA LEU A 108 -11.38 9.59 5.23
C LEU A 108 -11.07 10.91 4.55
N ILE A 109 -11.01 10.84 3.22
CA ILE A 109 -10.51 11.91 2.34
C ILE A 109 -11.37 13.18 2.39
N ASP A 110 -12.66 13.05 2.75
CA ASP A 110 -13.60 14.16 2.80
C ASP A 110 -13.78 14.74 4.20
N GLN A 111 -14.04 13.90 5.21
CA GLN A 111 -14.15 14.35 6.60
C GLN A 111 -13.97 13.20 7.59
N CYS A 112 -13.32 13.51 8.71
CA CYS A 112 -13.08 12.57 9.80
C CYS A 112 -14.37 12.13 10.52
N GLY A 113 -15.45 12.91 10.40
CA GLY A 113 -16.76 12.58 10.98
C GLY A 113 -17.39 11.29 10.41
N TYR A 114 -16.94 10.83 9.25
CA TYR A 114 -17.36 9.54 8.69
C TYR A 114 -16.60 8.34 9.27
N ALA A 115 -15.65 8.57 10.18
CA ALA A 115 -14.92 7.50 10.85
C ALA A 115 -15.89 6.61 11.63
N PRO A 116 -15.72 5.28 11.58
CA PRO A 116 -16.36 4.41 12.54
C PRO A 116 -15.98 4.84 13.97
N THR A 117 -16.94 4.78 14.89
CA THR A 117 -16.66 5.08 16.31
C THR A 117 -15.55 4.21 16.86
N TYR A 118 -15.50 2.94 16.44
CA TYR A 118 -14.45 2.00 16.81
C TYR A 118 -14.00 1.21 15.59
N GLN A 119 -12.68 1.11 15.39
CA GLN A 119 -12.09 0.17 14.46
C GLN A 119 -11.29 -0.89 15.23
N THR A 120 -11.59 -2.16 14.96
CA THR A 120 -10.92 -3.30 15.59
C THR A 120 -9.58 -3.60 14.92
N PHE A 121 -8.61 -4.01 15.72
CA PHE A 121 -7.38 -4.65 15.25
C PHE A 121 -6.91 -5.69 16.26
N PHE A 122 -6.05 -6.61 15.82
CA PHE A 122 -5.52 -7.67 16.69
C PHE A 122 -4.02 -7.52 16.87
N VAL A 123 -3.59 -7.60 18.13
CA VAL A 123 -2.20 -7.76 18.53
C VAL A 123 -1.98 -9.24 18.81
N ASP A 124 -1.05 -9.82 18.08
CA ASP A 124 -0.67 -11.23 18.18
C ASP A 124 0.60 -11.41 19.01
N GLU A 125 0.94 -12.64 19.39
CA GLU A 125 2.05 -12.93 20.33
C GLU A 125 3.42 -12.50 19.80
N THR A 126 3.57 -12.35 18.48
CA THR A 126 4.83 -11.92 17.89
C THR A 126 4.97 -10.39 17.85
N LEU A 127 3.98 -9.66 18.35
CA LEU A 127 3.92 -8.21 18.33
C LEU A 127 3.81 -7.67 19.76
N ALA A 128 4.89 -7.08 20.26
CA ALA A 128 4.91 -6.43 21.59
C ALA A 128 4.79 -4.90 21.53
N ILE A 129 5.03 -4.31 20.35
CA ILE A 129 5.07 -2.85 20.15
C ILE A 129 4.27 -2.51 18.90
N PHE A 130 3.32 -1.58 19.04
CA PHE A 130 2.65 -0.95 17.90
C PHE A 130 2.63 0.57 18.05
N HIS A 131 2.39 1.23 16.92
CA HIS A 131 2.29 2.66 16.78
C HIS A 131 0.99 3.00 16.07
N VAL A 132 0.36 4.10 16.48
CA VAL A 132 -0.75 4.73 15.78
C VAL A 132 -0.23 6.02 15.17
N TYR A 133 -0.21 6.08 13.85
CA TYR A 133 0.06 7.29 13.08
C TYR A 133 -1.26 7.82 12.56
N ALA A 134 -1.61 9.05 12.88
CA ALA A 134 -2.82 9.70 12.38
C ALA A 134 -2.50 11.08 11.83
N THR A 135 -3.15 11.48 10.75
CA THR A 135 -3.03 12.82 10.18
C THR A 135 -4.39 13.46 10.03
N GLY A 136 -4.50 14.74 10.40
CA GLY A 136 -5.76 15.49 10.36
C GLY A 136 -5.74 16.72 11.25
N THR A 137 -6.84 17.46 11.25
CA THR A 137 -6.96 18.70 12.04
C THR A 137 -7.57 18.40 13.42
N ASN A 138 -6.92 18.84 14.50
CA ASN A 138 -7.38 18.66 15.89
C ASN A 138 -7.90 17.24 16.16
N LEU A 139 -7.02 16.25 16.00
CA LEU A 139 -7.39 14.85 16.21
C LEU A 139 -7.32 14.46 17.68
N THR A 140 -8.29 13.66 18.09
CA THR A 140 -8.26 12.86 19.32
C THR A 140 -8.09 11.39 18.92
N VAL A 141 -7.03 10.76 19.41
CA VAL A 141 -6.73 9.34 19.16
C VAL A 141 -6.81 8.60 20.49
N VAL A 142 -7.70 7.62 20.57
CA VAL A 142 -7.91 6.77 21.75
C VAL A 142 -7.77 5.32 21.34
N VAL A 143 -6.96 4.57 22.09
CA VAL A 143 -6.83 3.12 21.95
C VAL A 143 -7.39 2.45 23.20
N ASN A 144 -8.28 1.47 23.01
CA ASN A 144 -8.77 0.61 24.06
C ASN A 144 -8.11 -0.76 23.94
N GLY A 145 -7.58 -1.26 25.06
CA GLY A 145 -6.98 -2.58 25.14
C GLY A 145 -8.00 -3.72 25.12
N PRO A 146 -7.54 -4.99 25.27
CA PRO A 146 -8.39 -6.18 25.26
C PRO A 146 -9.51 -6.16 26.31
N SER A 147 -9.28 -5.48 27.43
CA SER A 147 -10.28 -5.26 28.50
C SER A 147 -11.34 -4.20 28.17
N ARG A 148 -11.35 -3.66 26.94
CA ARG A 148 -12.22 -2.58 26.46
C ARG A 148 -12.04 -1.24 27.16
N ARG A 149 -10.99 -1.07 27.97
CA ARG A 149 -10.66 0.19 28.64
C ARG A 149 -9.60 0.98 27.85
N PRO A 150 -9.67 2.33 27.85
CA PRO A 150 -8.63 3.16 27.27
C PRO A 150 -7.26 2.85 27.90
N ILE A 151 -6.23 2.74 27.08
CA ILE A 151 -4.85 2.58 27.50
C ILE A 151 -4.04 3.81 27.13
N GLN A 152 -3.05 4.15 27.97
CA GLN A 152 -2.19 5.30 27.73
C GLN A 152 -1.01 4.88 26.85
N PRO A 153 -0.63 5.71 25.85
CA PRO A 153 0.56 5.46 25.07
C PRO A 153 1.83 5.62 25.95
N SER A 154 2.85 4.82 25.68
CA SER A 154 4.18 4.99 26.29
C SER A 154 4.90 6.23 25.77
N GLY A 155 4.56 6.68 24.56
CA GLY A 155 5.01 7.95 23.99
C GLY A 155 3.95 8.55 23.08
N SER A 156 3.78 9.87 23.13
CA SER A 156 2.83 10.61 22.28
C SER A 156 3.50 11.88 21.76
N TRP A 157 3.50 12.06 20.44
CA TRP A 157 4.08 13.21 19.76
C TRP A 157 3.07 13.82 18.82
N ASN A 158 3.10 15.15 18.73
CA ASN A 158 2.28 15.92 17.81
C ASN A 158 3.18 16.85 16.99
N PHE A 159 3.20 16.64 15.68
CA PHE A 159 3.97 17.40 14.71
C PHE A 159 3.00 18.01 13.70
N GLY A 160 2.59 19.26 13.94
CA GLY A 160 1.63 19.97 13.10
C GLY A 160 0.28 19.24 13.02
N ASN A 161 0.01 18.59 11.88
CA ASN A 161 -1.21 17.79 11.68
C ASN A 161 -1.01 16.28 11.87
N THR A 162 0.19 15.83 12.25
CA THR A 162 0.53 14.42 12.42
C THR A 162 0.65 14.06 13.89
N TYR A 163 -0.10 13.05 14.31
CA TYR A 163 -0.18 12.53 15.66
C TYR A 163 0.41 11.13 15.67
N ILE A 164 1.35 10.89 16.58
CA ILE A 164 2.05 9.62 16.70
C ILE A 164 1.93 9.16 18.14
N GLN A 165 1.34 7.98 18.34
CA GLN A 165 1.28 7.32 19.63
C GLN A 165 2.01 5.99 19.55
N ARG A 166 2.86 5.71 20.54
CA ARG A 166 3.56 4.44 20.71
C ARG A 166 2.97 3.69 21.90
N TYR A 167 2.82 2.39 21.74
CA TYR A 167 2.38 1.47 22.78
C TYR A 167 3.41 0.35 22.90
N ASP A 168 4.04 0.26 24.07
CA ASP A 168 4.98 -0.79 24.43
C ASP A 168 4.30 -1.84 25.31
N ASN A 169 4.81 -3.07 25.30
CA ASN A 169 4.30 -4.19 26.09
C ASN A 169 2.80 -4.44 25.86
N ALA A 170 2.37 -4.40 24.60
CA ALA A 170 0.99 -4.64 24.24
C ALA A 170 0.58 -6.09 24.54
N ASP A 171 -0.47 -6.27 25.34
CA ASP A 171 -1.07 -7.57 25.58
C ASP A 171 -1.64 -8.15 24.29
N LYS A 172 -1.60 -9.47 24.13
CA LYS A 172 -2.27 -10.13 23.01
C LYS A 172 -3.79 -9.96 23.07
N GLY A 173 -4.43 -9.80 21.92
CA GLY A 173 -5.88 -9.80 21.80
C GLY A 173 -6.44 -8.69 20.92
N ASN A 174 -7.72 -8.40 21.13
CA ASN A 174 -8.49 -7.47 20.31
C ASN A 174 -8.45 -6.05 20.90
N TYR A 175 -8.00 -5.10 20.09
CA TYR A 175 -7.94 -3.68 20.43
C TYR A 175 -8.95 -2.89 19.62
N LEU A 176 -9.33 -1.72 20.14
CA LEU A 176 -10.12 -0.73 19.41
C LEU A 176 -9.31 0.55 19.27
N VAL A 177 -9.26 1.11 18.07
CA VAL A 177 -8.78 2.47 17.83
C VAL A 177 -9.94 3.37 17.45
N THR A 178 -9.94 4.57 18.03
CA THR A 178 -10.87 5.66 17.72
C THR A 178 -10.05 6.87 17.29
N VAL A 179 -10.33 7.39 16.10
CA VAL A 179 -9.71 8.63 15.59
C VAL A 179 -10.84 9.58 15.23
N GLN A 180 -10.92 10.70 15.92
CA GLN A 180 -11.96 11.71 15.72
C GLN A 180 -11.35 13.10 15.61
N SER A 181 -11.91 13.95 14.76
CA SER A 181 -11.57 15.37 14.73
C SER A 181 -12.55 16.15 15.59
N VAL A 182 -12.05 17.01 16.48
CA VAL A 182 -12.87 17.95 17.24
C VAL A 182 -13.01 19.31 16.55
N ALA A 183 -12.53 19.43 15.30
CA ALA A 183 -12.74 20.62 14.48
C ALA A 183 -14.20 20.73 14.01
N ASN A 184 -14.66 21.96 13.77
CA ASN A 184 -16.02 22.23 13.28
C ASN A 184 -15.97 23.16 12.04
N PRO A 185 -16.25 22.67 10.82
CA PRO A 185 -16.54 21.26 10.49
C PRO A 185 -15.30 20.36 10.61
N PRO A 186 -15.48 19.04 10.83
CA PRO A 186 -14.36 18.11 10.89
C PRO A 186 -13.70 17.97 9.52
N GLY A 187 -12.40 18.27 9.44
CA GLY A 187 -11.63 18.10 8.22
C GLY A 187 -11.32 16.63 7.90
N PRO A 188 -10.70 16.35 6.74
CA PRO A 188 -10.22 15.02 6.37
C PRO A 188 -9.22 14.43 7.37
N CYS A 189 -9.21 13.10 7.50
CA CYS A 189 -8.21 12.42 8.33
C CYS A 189 -7.83 11.04 7.78
N ALA A 190 -6.66 10.56 8.17
CA ALA A 190 -6.19 9.21 7.84
C ALA A 190 -5.40 8.65 9.01
N TYR A 191 -5.36 7.33 9.16
CA TYR A 191 -4.52 6.70 10.17
C TYR A 191 -4.04 5.31 9.78
N ARG A 192 -2.92 4.92 10.40
CA ARG A 192 -2.28 3.61 10.32
C ARG A 192 -1.98 3.13 11.72
N VAL A 193 -2.44 1.92 12.04
CA VAL A 193 -1.94 1.17 13.18
C VAL A 193 -0.94 0.16 12.62
N ILE A 194 0.34 0.36 12.96
CA ILE A 194 1.42 -0.50 12.50
C ILE A 194 2.18 -1.06 13.68
N GLY A 195 2.66 -2.28 13.56
CA GLY A 195 3.61 -2.83 14.52
C GLY A 195 4.69 -3.64 13.83
N ASN A 196 5.64 -4.12 14.61
CA ASN A 196 6.66 -5.03 14.13
C ASN A 196 6.33 -6.42 14.65
N ALA A 197 6.04 -7.35 13.75
CA ALA A 197 5.67 -8.71 14.06
C ALA A 197 6.50 -9.66 13.20
N ASN A 198 6.81 -10.83 13.76
CA ASN A 198 7.42 -11.91 12.99
C ASN A 198 6.38 -12.53 12.04
N THR A 199 5.12 -12.59 12.46
CA THR A 199 4.00 -13.08 11.62
C THR A 199 3.58 -12.04 10.60
N ASN A 200 3.47 -12.45 9.33
CA ASN A 200 3.06 -11.55 8.25
C ASN A 200 2.06 -12.22 7.31
N ALA A 201 1.20 -11.42 6.68
CA ALA A 201 0.25 -11.88 5.68
C ALA A 201 0.44 -11.11 4.38
N PHE A 202 0.50 -11.84 3.28
CA PHE A 202 0.64 -11.34 1.92
C PHE A 202 -0.68 -11.65 1.24
N ILE A 203 -1.40 -10.63 0.79
CA ILE A 203 -2.70 -10.81 0.12
C ILE A 203 -2.50 -10.51 -1.36
N ALA A 204 -3.12 -11.33 -2.21
CA ALA A 204 -3.18 -11.16 -3.66
C ALA A 204 -4.58 -11.51 -4.20
N THR A 205 -4.74 -11.36 -5.51
CA THR A 205 -5.93 -11.78 -6.25
C THR A 205 -5.54 -12.82 -7.30
N ALA A 206 -6.40 -13.77 -7.59
CA ALA A 206 -6.25 -14.79 -8.62
C ALA A 206 -7.48 -14.77 -9.55
N ASN A 207 -7.29 -15.06 -10.84
CA ASN A 207 -8.37 -15.07 -11.84
C ASN A 207 -9.04 -16.45 -11.97
N SER A 208 -8.44 -17.49 -11.40
CA SER A 208 -8.99 -18.85 -11.39
C SER A 208 -8.60 -19.60 -10.11
N LEU A 209 -9.27 -20.73 -9.87
CA LEU A 209 -8.97 -21.60 -8.73
C LEU A 209 -7.57 -22.25 -8.81
N ASN A 210 -7.05 -22.43 -10.03
CA ASN A 210 -5.80 -23.14 -10.30
C ASN A 210 -4.59 -22.20 -10.40
N THR A 211 -4.81 -20.90 -10.32
CA THR A 211 -3.76 -19.88 -10.35
C THR A 211 -3.39 -19.46 -8.94
N ASP A 212 -2.10 -19.24 -8.72
CA ASP A 212 -1.61 -18.82 -7.42
C ASP A 212 -1.92 -17.35 -7.15
N MET A 213 -1.51 -16.47 -8.07
CA MET A 213 -1.88 -15.06 -8.11
C MET A 213 -1.96 -14.55 -9.55
N ASN A 214 -2.69 -13.46 -9.76
CA ASN A 214 -2.87 -12.78 -11.03
C ASN A 214 -1.65 -11.87 -11.29
N THR A 215 -0.70 -12.30 -12.11
CA THR A 215 0.36 -11.43 -12.64
C THR A 215 -0.11 -10.83 -13.97
N PRO A 216 -0.04 -9.50 -14.21
CA PRO A 216 0.78 -8.50 -13.50
C PRO A 216 0.08 -7.71 -12.38
N TYR A 217 -1.25 -7.81 -12.24
CA TYR A 217 -2.05 -6.92 -11.36
C TYR A 217 -1.92 -7.21 -9.86
N GLY A 218 -1.32 -8.35 -9.51
CA GLY A 218 -0.97 -8.77 -8.17
C GLY A 218 -2.19 -8.95 -7.26
N PHE A 219 -2.46 -7.91 -6.46
CA PHE A 219 -3.58 -7.86 -5.51
C PHE A 219 -4.75 -6.99 -5.98
N ASN A 220 -4.62 -6.25 -7.08
CA ASN A 220 -5.70 -5.38 -7.52
C ASN A 220 -6.66 -6.15 -8.44
N PRO A 221 -7.92 -6.37 -8.02
CA PRO A 221 -8.91 -7.08 -8.81
C PRO A 221 -9.34 -6.24 -10.00
N ILE A 222 -9.63 -6.93 -11.11
CA ILE A 222 -10.19 -6.30 -12.29
C ILE A 222 -11.67 -6.02 -12.07
N TYR A 223 -12.08 -4.79 -12.34
CA TYR A 223 -13.47 -4.34 -12.29
C TYR A 223 -14.40 -5.25 -13.10
N LYS A 224 -15.55 -5.63 -12.52
CA LYS A 224 -16.56 -6.54 -13.10
C LYS A 224 -16.11 -7.97 -13.45
N VAL A 225 -14.86 -8.33 -13.18
CA VAL A 225 -14.35 -9.68 -13.38
C VAL A 225 -14.41 -10.43 -12.05
N ASP A 226 -14.67 -11.74 -12.11
CA ASP A 226 -14.53 -12.61 -10.93
C ASP A 226 -13.06 -12.68 -10.54
N ASN A 227 -12.74 -12.25 -9.32
CA ASN A 227 -11.41 -12.37 -8.74
C ASN A 227 -11.51 -13.16 -7.43
N TYR A 228 -10.63 -14.13 -7.24
CA TYR A 228 -10.50 -14.83 -5.97
C TYR A 228 -9.43 -14.15 -5.14
N MET A 229 -9.77 -13.73 -3.93
CA MET A 229 -8.74 -13.29 -3.01
C MET A 229 -7.92 -14.49 -2.56
N VAL A 230 -6.62 -14.30 -2.41
CA VAL A 230 -5.68 -15.33 -1.96
C VAL A 230 -4.71 -14.75 -0.94
N ALA A 231 -4.23 -15.58 -0.01
CA ALA A 231 -3.28 -15.14 1.00
C ALA A 231 -2.17 -16.15 1.27
N HIS A 232 -0.97 -15.63 1.51
CA HIS A 232 0.17 -16.36 2.03
C HIS A 232 0.51 -15.84 3.43
N ILE A 233 0.66 -16.75 4.39
CA ILE A 233 0.99 -16.41 5.77
C ILE A 233 2.40 -16.89 6.07
N ASN A 234 3.23 -15.96 6.56
CA ASN A 234 4.61 -16.22 6.94
C ASN A 234 4.77 -16.24 8.46
N ASN A 235 5.62 -17.15 8.94
CA ASN A 235 6.03 -17.30 10.34
C ASN A 235 4.87 -17.41 11.33
N PHE A 236 3.75 -18.00 10.91
CA PHE A 236 2.65 -18.30 11.82
C PHE A 236 3.10 -19.37 12.85
N PRO A 237 2.72 -19.27 14.13
CA PRO A 237 3.24 -20.15 15.19
C PRO A 237 2.61 -21.56 15.16
N VAL A 238 2.52 -22.17 13.99
CA VAL A 238 2.11 -23.57 13.78
C VAL A 238 3.10 -24.26 12.86
N SER A 239 3.24 -25.57 13.00
CA SER A 239 4.07 -26.36 12.10
C SER A 239 3.45 -26.39 10.69
N TYR A 240 4.27 -26.54 9.65
CA TYR A 240 3.81 -26.49 8.25
C TYR A 240 2.72 -27.55 7.95
N ASP A 241 2.84 -28.73 8.54
CA ASP A 241 1.86 -29.83 8.44
C ASP A 241 0.50 -29.48 9.09
N GLN A 242 0.47 -28.50 9.98
CA GLN A 242 -0.73 -28.04 10.69
C GLN A 242 -1.41 -26.85 9.99
N MET A 243 -0.83 -26.30 8.92
CA MET A 243 -1.40 -25.13 8.22
C MET A 243 -2.79 -25.39 7.64
N SER A 244 -3.10 -26.64 7.30
CA SER A 244 -4.43 -27.05 6.81
C SER A 244 -5.53 -26.96 7.88
N GLY A 245 -5.16 -26.96 9.17
CA GLY A 245 -6.08 -26.81 10.30
C GLY A 245 -6.37 -25.35 10.67
N LEU A 246 -5.71 -24.39 10.03
CA LEU A 246 -5.94 -22.96 10.27
C LEU A 246 -7.27 -22.52 9.69
N MET A 247 -8.00 -21.71 10.45
CA MET A 247 -9.20 -21.03 9.98
C MET A 247 -8.82 -19.63 9.51
N ALA A 248 -9.11 -19.31 8.25
CA ALA A 248 -8.88 -17.98 7.72
C ALA A 248 -10.20 -17.32 7.31
N GLU A 249 -10.35 -16.04 7.57
CA GLU A 249 -11.46 -15.22 7.10
C GLU A 249 -10.90 -13.96 6.44
N MET A 250 -11.52 -13.53 5.34
CA MET A 250 -11.20 -12.25 4.72
C MET A 250 -12.44 -11.37 4.64
N THR A 251 -12.26 -10.10 5.00
CA THR A 251 -13.24 -9.06 4.79
C THR A 251 -12.65 -7.95 3.93
N VAL A 252 -13.51 -7.33 3.11
CA VAL A 252 -13.14 -6.16 2.31
C VAL A 252 -14.15 -5.06 2.55
N TRP A 253 -13.67 -3.85 2.78
CA TRP A 253 -14.51 -2.66 2.90
C TRP A 253 -13.97 -1.49 2.09
N THR A 254 -14.85 -0.54 1.83
CA THR A 254 -14.53 0.74 1.20
C THR A 254 -15.18 1.89 1.97
N ASN A 255 -14.64 3.10 1.82
CA ASN A 255 -15.28 4.33 2.29
C ASN A 255 -16.00 5.08 1.14
N GLU A 256 -15.90 4.59 -0.09
CA GLU A 256 -16.48 5.22 -1.29
C GLU A 256 -17.96 4.87 -1.49
N SER A 257 -18.67 4.56 -0.41
CA SER A 257 -20.12 4.39 -0.46
C SER A 257 -20.82 5.74 -0.74
N PRO A 258 -22.07 5.75 -1.24
CA PRO A 258 -22.82 7.00 -1.42
C PRO A 258 -22.92 7.84 -0.14
N ASN A 259 -22.98 7.19 1.03
CA ASN A 259 -23.02 7.84 2.33
C ASN A 259 -21.63 8.24 2.87
N ARG A 260 -20.56 7.94 2.12
CA ARG A 260 -19.14 8.20 2.45
C ARG A 260 -18.68 7.57 3.76
N THR A 261 -19.44 6.59 4.25
CA THR A 261 -19.12 5.79 5.43
C THR A 261 -18.55 4.45 5.02
N ARG A 262 -17.75 3.86 5.93
CA ARG A 262 -17.24 2.50 5.78
C ARG A 262 -18.37 1.52 5.48
N THR A 263 -18.24 0.79 4.38
CA THR A 263 -19.19 -0.24 3.94
C THR A 263 -18.43 -1.52 3.61
N MET A 264 -18.84 -2.63 4.23
CA MET A 264 -18.31 -3.95 3.91
C MET A 264 -18.92 -4.41 2.58
N VAL A 265 -18.06 -4.78 1.63
CA VAL A 265 -18.44 -5.15 0.26
C VAL A 265 -18.17 -6.61 -0.05
N TYR A 266 -17.44 -7.30 0.84
CA TYR A 266 -17.14 -8.72 0.71
C TYR A 266 -16.69 -9.30 2.05
N ALA A 267 -17.10 -10.54 2.30
CA ALA A 267 -16.62 -11.37 3.39
C ALA A 267 -16.63 -12.84 2.93
N SER A 268 -15.58 -13.59 3.25
CA SER A 268 -15.50 -15.01 2.92
C SER A 268 -14.57 -15.75 3.85
N ASN A 269 -14.92 -17.00 4.14
CA ASN A 269 -13.99 -17.96 4.73
C ASN A 269 -12.94 -18.37 3.69
N GLY A 270 -11.74 -18.67 4.17
CA GLY A 270 -10.61 -19.18 3.41
C GLY A 270 -10.60 -20.70 3.40
N ARG A 271 -10.11 -21.27 2.31
CA ARG A 271 -9.81 -22.69 2.15
C ARG A 271 -8.31 -22.83 1.94
N TYR A 272 -7.70 -23.74 2.69
CA TYR A 272 -6.30 -24.09 2.51
C TYR A 272 -6.11 -24.83 1.17
N ARG A 273 -5.02 -24.50 0.47
CA ARG A 273 -4.57 -25.09 -0.79
C ARG A 273 -3.14 -25.55 -0.61
N ASP A 274 -2.96 -26.86 -0.67
CA ASP A 274 -1.63 -27.45 -0.67
C ASP A 274 -0.91 -27.16 -2.01
N SER A 275 0.42 -27.07 -1.98
CA SER A 275 1.29 -26.84 -3.16
C SER A 275 1.18 -25.48 -3.89
N CYS A 276 0.40 -24.51 -3.38
CA CYS A 276 0.36 -23.13 -3.89
C CYS A 276 1.22 -22.20 -3.01
N ASP A 277 1.88 -21.17 -3.55
CA ASP A 277 2.61 -20.25 -2.66
C ASP A 277 1.62 -19.41 -1.83
N TYR A 278 0.46 -19.03 -2.38
CA TYR A 278 -0.68 -18.50 -1.62
C TYR A 278 -1.58 -19.62 -1.14
N HIS A 279 -1.24 -20.14 0.05
CA HIS A 279 -1.89 -21.27 0.69
C HIS A 279 -3.37 -21.08 1.04
N PHE A 280 -3.88 -19.85 1.15
CA PHE A 280 -5.31 -19.61 1.38
C PHE A 280 -5.98 -19.03 0.16
N GLN A 281 -7.15 -19.58 -0.18
CA GLN A 281 -8.05 -19.02 -1.17
C GLN A 281 -9.40 -18.70 -0.56
N PHE A 282 -9.97 -17.57 -0.94
CA PHE A 282 -11.28 -17.10 -0.51
C PHE A 282 -12.27 -17.12 -1.69
N GLY A 283 -13.55 -16.87 -1.41
CA GLY A 283 -14.61 -16.80 -2.42
C GLY A 283 -14.35 -15.78 -3.53
N SER A 284 -15.13 -15.86 -4.61
CA SER A 284 -15.02 -14.88 -5.68
C SER A 284 -15.59 -13.53 -5.24
N TRP A 285 -14.94 -12.47 -5.68
CA TRP A 285 -15.38 -11.10 -5.53
C TRP A 285 -15.27 -10.37 -6.85
N LYS A 286 -16.36 -9.71 -7.24
CA LYS A 286 -16.38 -8.75 -8.35
C LYS A 286 -16.28 -7.37 -7.77
N CYS A 287 -15.27 -6.61 -8.18
CA CYS A 287 -15.25 -5.23 -7.76
C CYS A 287 -16.45 -4.46 -8.35
N PRO A 288 -17.26 -3.77 -7.51
CA PRO A 288 -18.50 -3.16 -7.94
C PRO A 288 -18.32 -1.79 -8.62
N ILE A 289 -17.20 -1.09 -8.37
CA ILE A 289 -16.98 0.28 -8.82
C ILE A 289 -15.56 0.40 -9.42
N PRO A 290 -15.39 1.02 -10.60
CA PRO A 290 -14.07 1.23 -11.20
C PRO A 290 -13.21 2.17 -10.35
N ASN A 291 -11.91 1.88 -10.22
CA ASN A 291 -10.91 2.65 -9.46
C ASN A 291 -11.18 2.82 -7.96
N MET A 292 -12.22 2.17 -7.44
CA MET A 292 -12.61 2.21 -6.04
C MET A 292 -11.49 1.70 -5.14
N MET A 293 -11.10 2.51 -4.16
CA MET A 293 -10.21 2.05 -3.09
C MET A 293 -10.94 1.11 -2.15
N PHE A 294 -10.24 0.07 -1.72
CA PHE A 294 -10.72 -0.86 -0.73
C PHE A 294 -9.60 -1.29 0.21
N TYR A 295 -10.02 -1.81 1.34
CA TYR A 295 -9.17 -2.36 2.38
C TYR A 295 -9.53 -3.82 2.54
N ALA A 296 -8.57 -4.72 2.37
CA ALA A 296 -8.74 -6.15 2.63
C ALA A 296 -8.06 -6.50 3.93
N GLN A 297 -8.83 -7.05 4.87
CA GLN A 297 -8.31 -7.57 6.13
C GLN A 297 -8.50 -9.07 6.18
N ILE A 298 -7.40 -9.76 6.49
CA ILE A 298 -7.40 -11.19 6.78
C ILE A 298 -7.34 -11.40 8.29
N TYR A 299 -8.07 -12.41 8.76
CA TYR A 299 -8.01 -12.98 10.09
C TYR A 299 -7.58 -14.43 9.94
N VAL A 300 -6.63 -14.88 10.77
CA VAL A 300 -6.16 -16.27 10.78
C VAL A 300 -6.13 -16.77 12.21
N GLU A 301 -6.76 -17.91 12.46
CA GLU A 301 -6.89 -18.57 13.75
C GLU A 301 -6.29 -19.99 13.70
N ASP A 302 -5.62 -20.39 14.78
CA ASP A 302 -4.99 -21.71 14.94
C ASP A 302 -5.86 -22.76 15.66
N GLY A 303 -7.09 -22.41 16.05
CA GLY A 303 -7.99 -23.27 16.82
C GLY A 303 -7.71 -23.32 18.33
N THR A 304 -6.62 -22.69 18.81
CA THR A 304 -6.37 -22.47 20.25
C THR A 304 -6.84 -21.10 20.74
N GLY A 305 -7.44 -20.32 19.83
CA GLY A 305 -7.91 -18.95 20.06
C GLY A 305 -6.86 -17.89 19.77
N TYR A 306 -5.69 -18.26 19.22
CA TYR A 306 -4.72 -17.28 18.72
C TYR A 306 -5.23 -16.70 17.41
N ILE A 307 -5.43 -15.38 17.35
CA ILE A 307 -5.90 -14.69 16.15
C ILE A 307 -4.86 -13.67 15.71
N MET A 308 -4.41 -13.81 14.47
CA MET A 308 -3.62 -12.80 13.78
C MET A 308 -4.49 -12.06 12.77
N SER A 309 -4.33 -10.74 12.65
CA SER A 309 -4.99 -9.99 11.58
C SER A 309 -4.05 -9.01 10.90
N ARG A 310 -4.18 -8.88 9.58
CA ARG A 310 -3.44 -7.91 8.77
C ARG A 310 -4.35 -7.24 7.77
N VAL A 311 -4.11 -5.97 7.50
CA VAL A 311 -4.87 -5.20 6.52
C VAL A 311 -3.96 -4.62 5.44
N VAL A 312 -4.39 -4.72 4.19
CA VAL A 312 -3.74 -4.08 3.05
C VAL A 312 -4.74 -3.21 2.30
N THR A 313 -4.23 -2.20 1.61
CA THR A 313 -5.05 -1.34 0.74
C THR A 313 -4.82 -1.73 -0.72
N GLY A 314 -5.87 -1.61 -1.52
CA GLY A 314 -5.79 -1.75 -2.96
C GLY A 314 -6.99 -1.11 -3.62
N PHE A 315 -7.14 -1.41 -4.90
CA PHE A 315 -8.17 -0.76 -5.70
C PHE A 315 -8.57 -1.57 -6.89
N CYS A 316 -9.71 -1.20 -7.43
CA CYS A 316 -10.30 -1.89 -8.56
C CYS A 316 -9.74 -1.35 -9.85
N VAL A 317 -8.88 -2.11 -10.50
CA VAL A 317 -8.35 -1.69 -11.79
C VAL A 317 -9.44 -1.82 -12.82
N THR A 318 -9.70 -0.75 -13.57
CA THR A 318 -10.46 -0.88 -14.81
C THR A 318 -9.56 -1.57 -15.82
N ALA A 319 -9.95 -2.75 -16.30
CA ALA A 319 -9.33 -3.35 -17.49
C ALA A 319 -9.51 -2.51 -18.77
N GLN A 320 -9.98 -1.27 -18.67
CA GLN A 320 -10.04 -0.33 -19.78
C GLN A 320 -8.72 0.44 -19.92
N HIS A 321 -7.64 -0.30 -20.14
CA HIS A 321 -6.85 -0.03 -21.33
C HIS A 321 -7.50 -0.90 -22.40
N CYS A 322 -8.18 -0.26 -23.33
CA CYS A 322 -8.93 -0.92 -24.37
C CYS A 322 -8.09 -1.98 -25.13
N PHE A 323 -8.45 -3.26 -25.07
CA PHE A 323 -7.86 -4.34 -25.88
C PHE A 323 -8.96 -4.90 -26.81
N GLY A 324 -8.76 -4.80 -28.14
CA GLY A 324 -9.65 -5.38 -29.17
C GLY A 324 -10.36 -4.40 -30.12
N ASP A 325 -10.98 -4.96 -31.17
CA ASP A 325 -11.32 -4.36 -32.49
C ASP A 325 -12.40 -3.25 -32.54
N ASN A 326 -12.77 -2.63 -31.42
CA ASN A 326 -13.71 -1.50 -31.43
C ASN A 326 -13.24 -0.34 -30.54
N CYS A 327 -11.99 0.08 -30.71
CA CYS A 327 -11.43 1.22 -29.99
C CYS A 327 -10.85 2.21 -30.98
N ALA A 328 -11.51 3.35 -31.13
CA ALA A 328 -11.13 4.41 -32.07
C ALA A 328 -9.94 5.26 -31.58
N GLY A 329 -9.00 4.69 -30.80
CA GLY A 329 -7.88 5.42 -30.21
C GLY A 329 -6.73 4.54 -29.74
N CYS A 330 -5.63 5.16 -29.30
CA CYS A 330 -4.44 4.47 -28.82
C CYS A 330 -4.70 3.62 -27.57
N GLN A 331 -4.29 2.37 -27.61
CA GLN A 331 -4.48 1.33 -26.61
C GLN A 331 -3.22 1.19 -25.75
N ASN A 332 -3.33 0.47 -24.62
CA ASN A 332 -2.18 -0.02 -23.84
C ASN A 332 -1.16 1.05 -23.40
N GLY A 333 -1.64 2.28 -23.16
CA GLY A 333 -0.79 3.42 -22.79
C GLY A 333 -0.12 4.12 -23.98
N GLY A 334 -0.51 3.81 -25.21
CA GLY A 334 -0.09 4.53 -26.41
C GLY A 334 -0.67 5.94 -26.46
N VAL A 335 0.07 6.85 -27.10
CA VAL A 335 -0.33 8.24 -27.32
C VAL A 335 -0.43 8.54 -28.81
N THR A 336 -1.39 9.38 -29.22
CA THR A 336 -1.53 9.75 -30.63
C THR A 336 -0.27 10.45 -31.11
N ASN A 337 0.24 10.04 -32.27
CA ASN A 337 1.43 10.61 -32.87
C ASN A 337 1.15 12.06 -33.30
N PRO A 338 1.84 13.05 -32.71
CA PRO A 338 1.59 14.47 -33.02
C PRO A 338 1.92 14.86 -34.46
N ALA A 339 2.71 14.03 -35.17
CA ALA A 339 3.15 14.32 -36.54
C ALA A 339 2.08 14.00 -37.60
N ASP A 340 1.20 13.01 -37.35
CA ASP A 340 0.25 12.52 -38.34
C ASP A 340 -1.19 12.36 -37.84
N ASN A 341 -1.44 12.53 -36.53
CA ASN A 341 -2.73 12.41 -35.85
C ASN A 341 -3.52 11.12 -36.17
N THR A 342 -2.88 10.12 -36.75
CA THR A 342 -3.52 8.92 -37.31
C THR A 342 -2.83 7.63 -36.87
N THR A 343 -1.59 7.72 -36.38
CA THR A 343 -0.87 6.60 -35.76
C THR A 343 -0.67 6.81 -34.26
N CYS A 344 -0.36 5.74 -33.54
CA CYS A 344 -0.04 5.79 -32.11
C CYS A 344 1.44 5.52 -31.86
N LEU A 345 2.04 6.30 -30.98
CA LEU A 345 3.36 6.01 -30.40
C LEU A 345 3.15 5.01 -29.27
N CYS A 346 3.65 3.78 -29.45
CA CYS A 346 3.41 2.69 -28.53
C CYS A 346 4.47 2.62 -27.43
N PRO A 347 4.05 2.36 -26.17
CA PRO A 347 4.99 2.09 -25.11
C PRO A 347 5.71 0.75 -25.36
N PRO A 348 6.88 0.54 -24.74
CA PRO A 348 7.64 -0.70 -24.87
C PRO A 348 6.78 -1.93 -24.54
N GLY A 349 6.88 -2.97 -25.38
CA GLY A 349 6.08 -4.19 -25.24
C GLY A 349 4.78 -4.20 -26.04
N TYR A 350 4.41 -3.10 -26.71
CA TYR A 350 3.25 -3.04 -27.59
C TYR A 350 3.58 -2.50 -28.98
N THR A 351 2.78 -2.88 -29.97
CA THR A 351 2.90 -2.49 -31.37
C THR A 351 1.54 -2.43 -32.06
N GLY A 352 1.54 -2.10 -33.34
CA GLY A 352 0.34 -1.88 -34.14
C GLY A 352 -0.10 -0.42 -34.15
N THR A 353 -0.98 -0.08 -35.08
CA THR A 353 -1.40 1.30 -35.38
C THR A 353 -2.07 1.99 -34.20
N ASN A 354 -2.72 1.19 -33.34
CA ASN A 354 -3.36 1.62 -32.11
C ASN A 354 -2.70 1.04 -30.86
N CYS A 355 -1.49 0.46 -30.95
CA CYS A 355 -0.81 -0.19 -29.82
C CYS A 355 -1.55 -1.40 -29.22
N GLY A 356 -2.44 -2.03 -29.99
CA GLY A 356 -3.22 -3.18 -29.54
C GLY A 356 -2.47 -4.51 -29.50
N ASN A 357 -1.34 -4.61 -30.20
CA ASN A 357 -0.61 -5.88 -30.32
C ASN A 357 0.46 -5.98 -29.25
N ILE A 358 0.45 -7.05 -28.47
CA ILE A 358 1.49 -7.34 -27.48
C ILE A 358 2.73 -7.95 -28.16
N ILE A 359 3.92 -7.49 -27.76
CA ILE A 359 5.21 -8.07 -28.17
C ILE A 359 5.72 -8.97 -27.06
N CYS A 360 5.85 -10.25 -27.36
CA CYS A 360 6.40 -11.24 -26.44
C CYS A 360 7.91 -11.42 -26.65
N GLN A 361 8.64 -11.44 -25.54
CA GLN A 361 10.07 -11.65 -25.47
C GLN A 361 10.38 -13.13 -25.17
N ASN A 362 11.64 -13.52 -25.30
CA ASN A 362 12.16 -14.81 -24.83
C ASN A 362 11.37 -16.06 -25.28
N GLY A 363 10.90 -16.03 -26.53
CA GLY A 363 10.14 -17.12 -27.14
C GLY A 363 8.69 -17.25 -26.65
N GLY A 364 8.18 -16.25 -25.92
CA GLY A 364 6.76 -16.18 -25.58
C GLY A 364 5.87 -16.01 -26.81
N THR A 365 4.64 -16.53 -26.73
CA THR A 365 3.66 -16.42 -27.82
C THR A 365 2.56 -15.43 -27.44
N PRO A 366 2.18 -14.48 -28.32
CA PRO A 366 1.09 -13.56 -28.05
C PRO A 366 -0.22 -14.28 -27.76
N ASN A 367 -0.90 -13.88 -26.69
CA ASN A 367 -2.24 -14.28 -26.32
C ASN A 367 -3.11 -13.02 -26.14
N VAL A 368 -4.41 -13.20 -25.88
CA VAL A 368 -5.41 -12.12 -25.95
C VAL A 368 -5.06 -10.90 -25.08
N TYR A 369 -4.44 -11.11 -23.92
CA TYR A 369 -4.14 -10.04 -22.96
C TYR A 369 -2.71 -10.06 -22.41
N ASP A 370 -1.93 -11.09 -22.75
CA ASP A 370 -0.62 -11.37 -22.19
C ASP A 370 0.22 -12.21 -23.17
N CYS A 371 1.44 -12.51 -22.77
CA CYS A 371 2.29 -13.46 -23.48
C CYS A 371 2.26 -14.82 -22.77
N LEU A 372 2.01 -15.88 -23.54
CA LEU A 372 2.22 -17.25 -23.10
C LEU A 372 3.72 -17.52 -23.07
N CYS A 373 4.30 -17.47 -21.88
CA CYS A 373 5.73 -17.63 -21.68
C CYS A 373 6.17 -19.09 -21.73
N THR A 374 7.40 -19.30 -22.19
CA THR A 374 8.11 -20.57 -22.04
C THR A 374 8.45 -20.80 -20.55
N ASP A 375 8.69 -22.05 -20.16
CA ASP A 375 8.80 -22.44 -18.73
C ASP A 375 9.82 -21.63 -17.90
N SER A 376 10.86 -21.09 -18.55
CA SER A 376 11.91 -20.28 -17.94
C SER A 376 11.66 -18.78 -17.90
N TRP A 377 10.46 -18.32 -18.28
CA TRP A 377 10.13 -16.89 -18.39
C TRP A 377 8.73 -16.59 -17.87
N THR A 378 8.53 -15.36 -17.40
CA THR A 378 7.27 -14.82 -16.87
C THR A 378 7.26 -13.30 -17.06
N GLY A 379 6.24 -12.61 -16.55
CA GLY A 379 5.99 -11.21 -16.86
C GLY A 379 4.99 -11.06 -18.00
N LEU A 380 4.48 -9.84 -18.18
CA LEU A 380 3.42 -9.56 -19.15
C LEU A 380 3.89 -9.82 -20.59
N PHE A 381 5.18 -9.57 -20.84
CA PHE A 381 5.84 -9.73 -22.14
C PHE A 381 6.85 -10.88 -22.12
N CYS A 382 6.83 -11.76 -21.12
CA CYS A 382 7.86 -12.79 -20.91
C CYS A 382 9.28 -12.22 -20.74
N GLU A 383 9.39 -11.01 -20.22
CA GLU A 383 10.64 -10.27 -20.03
C GLU A 383 11.40 -10.69 -18.75
N ILE A 384 10.73 -11.37 -17.83
CA ILE A 384 11.27 -11.74 -16.53
C ILE A 384 11.70 -13.21 -16.57
N SER A 385 12.99 -13.50 -16.41
CA SER A 385 13.44 -14.88 -16.28
C SER A 385 12.86 -15.52 -15.02
N LYS A 386 12.16 -16.64 -15.18
CA LYS A 386 11.64 -17.47 -14.09
C LYS A 386 12.57 -18.67 -13.90
N CYS A 387 12.91 -18.97 -12.65
CA CYS A 387 13.65 -20.19 -12.34
C CYS A 387 12.75 -21.42 -12.55
N ILE A 388 13.14 -22.31 -13.46
CA ILE A 388 12.49 -23.62 -13.70
C ILE A 388 12.80 -24.65 -12.60
N THR A 389 13.85 -24.38 -11.82
CA THR A 389 14.22 -25.13 -10.64
C THR A 389 13.99 -24.25 -9.42
N ARG A 390 13.17 -24.73 -8.48
CA ARG A 390 13.05 -24.10 -7.15
C ARG A 390 14.40 -24.21 -6.47
N ASP A 391 15.00 -23.06 -6.18
CA ASP A 391 16.01 -23.00 -5.14
C ASP A 391 15.26 -23.05 -3.81
N TYR A 392 15.56 -24.03 -2.97
CA TYR A 392 14.96 -24.14 -1.64
C TYR A 392 15.41 -22.98 -0.71
N ASP A 393 16.23 -22.06 -1.22
CA ASP A 393 16.89 -20.97 -0.51
C ASP A 393 16.49 -19.56 -1.01
N THR A 394 15.26 -19.33 -1.50
CA THR A 394 14.73 -17.95 -1.57
C THR A 394 13.81 -17.69 -0.38
N PRO A 395 14.31 -17.11 0.72
CA PRO A 395 13.46 -16.88 1.87
C PRO A 395 12.67 -15.59 1.61
N PHE A 396 11.38 -15.57 1.98
CA PHE A 396 10.56 -14.36 2.11
C PHE A 396 11.10 -13.48 3.24
N THR A 397 12.35 -13.05 3.12
CA THR A 397 13.02 -12.28 4.16
C THR A 397 12.72 -10.81 3.99
N PRO A 398 12.72 -10.05 5.11
CA PRO A 398 12.72 -8.60 5.04
C PRO A 398 14.04 -8.00 4.50
N ASN A 399 15.02 -8.83 4.10
CA ASN A 399 16.32 -8.36 3.61
C ASN A 399 16.25 -8.14 2.09
N GLY A 400 16.59 -6.92 1.66
CA GLY A 400 16.41 -6.44 0.28
C GLY A 400 15.36 -5.34 0.16
N LYS A 401 15.35 -4.36 1.07
CA LYS A 401 14.59 -3.11 0.91
C LYS A 401 15.55 -1.94 0.78
N SER A 402 15.26 -1.02 -0.14
CA SER A 402 15.94 0.27 -0.24
C SER A 402 15.14 1.32 0.54
N LEU A 403 15.79 2.39 0.95
CA LEU A 403 15.13 3.63 1.36
C LEU A 403 15.26 4.62 0.20
N ALA A 404 14.13 5.06 -0.36
CA ALA A 404 14.12 6.10 -1.37
C ALA A 404 13.67 7.42 -0.76
N VAL A 405 14.48 8.47 -0.95
CA VAL A 405 14.15 9.83 -0.51
C VAL A 405 14.12 10.72 -1.75
N LEU A 406 12.97 11.31 -2.04
CA LEU A 406 12.81 12.31 -3.08
C LEU A 406 12.72 13.68 -2.44
N VAL A 407 13.59 14.58 -2.89
CA VAL A 407 13.74 15.92 -2.31
C VAL A 407 13.53 16.96 -3.39
N HIS A 408 12.49 17.78 -3.22
CA HIS A 408 12.34 19.00 -4.01
C HIS A 408 13.20 20.11 -3.38
N ASN A 409 14.13 20.70 -4.14
CA ASN A 409 14.99 21.78 -3.66
C ASN A 409 14.40 23.15 -3.98
N SER A 410 13.80 23.79 -2.97
CA SER A 410 13.25 25.14 -3.01
C SER A 410 13.76 25.95 -1.81
N LEU A 411 13.43 27.24 -1.74
CA LEU A 411 13.80 28.07 -0.59
C LEU A 411 13.23 27.52 0.73
N SER A 412 11.97 27.08 0.71
CA SER A 412 11.25 26.53 1.86
C SER A 412 11.80 25.18 2.34
N THR A 413 12.30 24.35 1.42
CA THR A 413 12.81 23.01 1.77
C THR A 413 14.30 22.99 2.11
N ARG A 414 15.09 24.00 1.72
CA ARG A 414 16.56 24.05 1.98
C ARG A 414 16.94 23.81 3.45
N GLY A 415 16.24 24.44 4.38
CA GLY A 415 16.50 24.24 5.81
C GLY A 415 16.24 22.81 6.27
N MET A 416 15.27 22.14 5.65
CA MET A 416 14.95 20.73 5.90
C MET A 416 16.00 19.82 5.28
N ILE A 417 16.47 20.11 4.07
CA ILE A 417 17.54 19.36 3.39
C ILE A 417 18.82 19.38 4.23
N ALA A 418 19.20 20.55 4.75
CA ALA A 418 20.39 20.69 5.59
C ALA A 418 20.28 19.84 6.89
N LYS A 419 19.13 19.89 7.56
CA LYS A 419 18.90 19.09 8.79
C LYS A 419 18.72 17.60 8.50
N MET A 420 18.16 17.24 7.35
CA MET A 420 18.04 15.84 6.93
C MET A 420 19.43 15.26 6.68
N SER A 421 20.32 16.01 6.02
CA SER A 421 21.71 15.60 5.80
C SER A 421 22.45 15.33 7.12
N SER A 422 22.17 16.07 8.19
CA SER A 422 22.78 15.81 9.51
C SER A 422 22.19 14.59 10.22
N ASN A 423 20.94 14.23 9.93
CA ASN A 423 20.21 13.18 10.64
C ASN A 423 20.07 11.87 9.85
N ILE A 424 20.48 11.83 8.58
CA ILE A 424 20.33 10.64 7.73
C ILE A 424 21.07 9.42 8.28
N ALA A 425 22.18 9.65 8.99
CA ALA A 425 22.89 8.59 9.69
C ALA A 425 22.01 7.88 10.73
N GLN A 426 21.15 8.60 11.46
CA GLN A 426 20.22 7.98 12.41
C GLN A 426 19.14 7.14 11.72
N THR A 427 18.75 7.53 10.51
CA THR A 427 17.79 6.77 9.69
C THR A 427 18.41 5.48 9.15
N LEU A 428 19.72 5.51 8.85
CA LEU A 428 20.47 4.38 8.31
C LEU A 428 21.12 3.51 9.39
N GLN A 429 21.21 3.98 10.64
CA GLN A 429 21.79 3.24 11.75
C GLN A 429 20.92 2.04 12.10
N VAL A 430 21.33 0.88 11.58
CA VAL A 430 21.00 -0.41 12.15
C VAL A 430 21.57 -0.42 13.56
N LYS A 431 20.73 -0.27 14.58
CA LYS A 431 21.10 -0.80 15.89
C LYS A 431 21.22 -2.30 15.71
N VAL A 432 22.44 -2.77 15.46
CA VAL A 432 22.82 -4.14 15.77
C VAL A 432 22.61 -4.21 17.28
N VAL A 433 21.51 -4.82 17.69
CA VAL A 433 21.35 -5.27 19.07
C VAL A 433 22.45 -6.31 19.24
N GLN A 434 23.58 -5.88 19.81
CA GLN A 434 24.55 -6.82 20.34
C GLN A 434 23.85 -7.51 21.50
N ASN A 435 23.56 -8.79 21.32
CA ASN A 435 23.17 -9.68 22.41
C ASN A 435 24.31 -9.83 23.41
#